data_AF-A0A8S9X4R7-F1
#
_entry.id   AF-A0A8S9X4R7-F1
#
_cell.length_a   1.000
_cell.length_b   1.000
_cell.length_c   1.000
_cell.angle_alpha   90.00
_cell.angle_beta   90.00
_cell.angle_gamma   90.00
#
_symmetry.space_group_name_H-M   'P 1'
#
loop_
_entity.id
_entity.type
_entity.pdbx_description
1 polymer ?
#
loop_
_entity_poly.entity_id
_entity_poly.type
_entity_poly.pdbx_seq_one_letter_code
_entity_poly.pdbx_strand_id
1 'polypeptide(L)'
;MVRSYHRRQASLRPRKRHFVLYKSKQYDFWPSLLEKAYAKVLGTYEELSYVLSNDAVEEFTGGLCEMYSLTTAPDLIYYILRDAIKSKAILMAYRNDKVRQHSSKYPWVHVFIRAMQKIEKPPPKAKLNVWSFFIRVKATIPLLFETKEEDNMYHKSVADRSLMDYYGLPTIEGEDWVVFGSFIKLFSYLGVIDLPSSTVSPVSGVGGVGQEIKEYHGKWIPEINAGGTIEDPTFSTNPKHYFTLEDPDDGFNSTQTVVIGLMQKNRKYIMHSMHRKMQQIGYFIYALPDSPFWSGKINWMKPVGLSKHFAVQEVTKRFRMNLGTYLVVPCTYKPGRDGSYMLRILTEKRDLTFSQRMYRKTKSVLYIVAHTLYVIIYYASILAGWALASVSLYLLGYLIYQMVKRRYEDFFKKNRR
;
A
#
# COMPACT_ATOMS: atom_id res chain seq x y z
N MET A 1 -14.43 57.36 0.19
CA MET A 1 -13.93 57.32 -1.20
C MET A 1 -14.47 56.05 -1.84
N VAL A 2 -15.65 56.15 -2.45
CA VAL A 2 -16.40 55.06 -3.09
C VAL A 2 -16.49 55.40 -4.58
N ARG A 3 -15.93 54.54 -5.45
CA ARG A 3 -16.17 54.47 -6.90
C ARG A 3 -16.05 52.99 -7.27
N SER A 4 -17.15 52.25 -7.38
CA SER A 4 -17.95 52.07 -8.59
C SER A 4 -17.14 51.57 -9.79
N TYR A 5 -17.38 50.32 -10.20
CA TYR A 5 -17.48 49.98 -11.62
C TYR A 5 -18.67 49.04 -11.83
N HIS A 6 -19.50 49.46 -12.78
CA HIS A 6 -20.83 48.97 -13.07
C HIS A 6 -20.88 47.62 -13.79
N ARG A 7 -21.97 46.91 -13.50
CA ARG A 7 -22.87 46.19 -14.43
C ARG A 7 -22.27 45.73 -15.78
N ARG A 8 -22.28 44.41 -15.96
CA ARG A 8 -23.01 43.81 -17.08
C ARG A 8 -24.08 42.87 -16.53
N GLN A 9 -25.32 43.35 -16.56
CA GLN A 9 -26.49 42.48 -16.59
C GLN A 9 -26.42 41.67 -17.89
N ALA A 10 -26.04 40.41 -17.79
CA ALA A 10 -26.33 39.41 -18.82
C ALA A 10 -27.42 38.50 -18.24
N SER A 11 -28.55 38.46 -18.94
CA SER A 11 -29.82 37.81 -18.58
C SER A 11 -29.74 36.66 -17.56
N LEU A 12 -30.29 36.88 -16.37
CA LEU A 12 -30.67 35.81 -15.46
C LEU A 12 -31.90 35.09 -16.03
N ARG A 13 -31.69 34.21 -17.02
CA ARG A 13 -32.61 33.09 -17.22
C ARG A 13 -32.53 32.22 -15.97
N PRO A 14 -33.65 31.80 -15.36
CA PRO A 14 -33.60 30.90 -14.22
C PRO A 14 -33.04 29.57 -14.70
N ARG A 15 -31.74 29.34 -14.51
CA ARG A 15 -31.17 28.00 -14.64
C ARG A 15 -31.90 27.15 -13.60
N LYS A 16 -32.74 26.22 -14.06
CA LYS A 16 -33.32 25.15 -13.25
C LYS A 16 -32.19 24.51 -12.43
N ARG A 17 -32.01 24.94 -11.19
CA ARG A 17 -31.05 24.36 -10.25
C ARG A 17 -31.64 23.00 -9.86
N HIS A 18 -31.24 21.97 -10.57
CA HIS A 18 -31.43 20.61 -10.09
C HIS A 18 -30.44 20.47 -8.94
N PHE A 19 -30.94 20.35 -7.71
CA PHE A 19 -30.12 20.18 -6.50
C PHE A 19 -29.50 18.78 -6.40
N VAL A 20 -29.85 17.89 -7.34
CA VAL A 20 -29.42 16.49 -7.43
C VAL A 20 -28.63 16.35 -8.72
N LEU A 21 -27.38 15.89 -8.64
CA LEU A 21 -26.48 15.72 -9.78
C LEU A 21 -26.90 14.53 -10.66
N TYR A 22 -27.48 13.50 -10.07
CA TYR A 22 -27.93 12.31 -10.81
C TYR A 22 -29.43 12.37 -11.14
N LYS A 23 -29.75 12.33 -12.44
CA LYS A 23 -31.13 12.15 -12.91
C LYS A 23 -31.52 10.68 -12.74
N SER A 24 -32.24 10.40 -11.66
CA SER A 24 -32.93 9.13 -11.42
C SER A 24 -33.70 8.70 -12.68
N LYS A 25 -33.53 7.43 -13.10
CA LYS A 25 -34.47 6.80 -14.05
C LYS A 25 -35.83 6.69 -13.37
N GLN A 26 -36.91 6.53 -14.13
CA GLN A 26 -38.30 6.78 -13.72
C GLN A 26 -38.77 6.07 -12.42
N TYR A 27 -38.01 5.10 -11.90
CA TYR A 27 -38.27 4.39 -10.63
C TYR A 27 -37.00 4.10 -9.78
N ASP A 28 -35.86 4.73 -10.09
CA ASP A 28 -34.56 4.39 -9.49
C ASP A 28 -33.98 5.53 -8.63
N PHE A 29 -34.48 5.69 -7.41
CA PHE A 29 -34.20 6.85 -6.55
C PHE A 29 -33.00 6.69 -5.61
N TRP A 30 -32.43 5.49 -5.49
CA TRP A 30 -31.33 5.25 -4.55
C TRP A 30 -30.10 6.14 -4.80
N PRO A 31 -29.71 6.50 -6.04
CA PRO A 31 -28.53 7.36 -6.24
C PRO A 31 -28.77 8.75 -5.67
N SER A 32 -29.97 9.30 -5.88
CA SER A 32 -30.37 10.62 -5.39
C SER A 32 -30.52 10.65 -3.86
N LEU A 33 -30.98 9.53 -3.26
CA LEU A 33 -31.06 9.39 -1.81
C LEU A 33 -29.68 9.21 -1.17
N LEU A 34 -28.79 8.47 -1.83
CA LEU A 34 -27.40 8.31 -1.39
C LEU A 34 -26.65 9.65 -1.45
N GLU A 35 -26.81 10.42 -2.53
CA GLU A 35 -26.27 11.78 -2.65
C GLU A 35 -26.76 12.66 -1.50
N LYS A 36 -28.07 12.61 -1.19
CA LYS A 36 -28.66 13.35 -0.07
C LYS A 36 -28.10 12.92 1.28
N ALA A 37 -27.97 11.62 1.52
CA ALA A 37 -27.42 11.09 2.76
C ALA A 37 -25.95 11.50 2.94
N TYR A 38 -25.17 11.44 1.86
CA TYR A 38 -23.77 11.85 1.86
C TYR A 38 -23.61 13.36 2.10
N ALA A 39 -24.41 14.19 1.41
CA ALA A 39 -24.47 15.63 1.65
C ALA A 39 -24.84 15.97 3.11
N LYS A 40 -25.71 15.16 3.74
CA LYS A 40 -26.07 15.32 5.16
C LYS A 40 -24.90 15.00 6.10
N VAL A 41 -24.11 13.97 5.80
CA VAL A 41 -22.91 13.59 6.59
C VAL A 41 -21.84 14.68 6.49
N LEU A 42 -21.62 15.21 5.29
CA LEU A 42 -20.72 16.33 5.08
C LEU A 42 -21.26 17.56 5.84
N GLY A 43 -22.55 17.86 5.68
CA GLY A 43 -23.28 18.88 6.43
C GLY A 43 -24.13 19.75 5.51
N THR A 44 -23.69 19.95 4.27
CA THR A 44 -24.47 20.62 3.23
C THR A 44 -24.18 20.03 1.84
N TYR A 45 -25.08 20.27 0.88
CA TYR A 45 -24.85 19.92 -0.53
C TYR A 45 -23.70 20.70 -1.18
N GLU A 46 -23.39 21.90 -0.68
CA GLU A 46 -22.28 22.69 -1.23
C GLU A 46 -20.93 22.03 -0.98
N GLU A 47 -20.78 21.35 0.16
CA GLU A 47 -19.55 20.63 0.50
C GLU A 47 -19.26 19.47 -0.44
N LEU A 48 -20.30 18.87 -1.03
CA LEU A 48 -20.19 17.76 -1.97
C LEU A 48 -19.42 18.16 -3.24
N SER A 49 -19.43 19.45 -3.60
CA SER A 49 -18.67 19.98 -4.75
C SER A 49 -17.15 20.01 -4.55
N TYR A 50 -16.68 19.86 -3.30
CA TYR A 50 -15.27 19.90 -2.93
C TYR A 50 -14.70 18.53 -2.60
N VAL A 51 -15.52 17.48 -2.58
CA VAL A 51 -15.06 16.12 -2.28
C VAL A 51 -14.38 15.52 -3.51
N LEU A 52 -13.20 14.95 -3.30
CA LEU A 52 -12.52 14.18 -4.33
C LEU A 52 -13.21 12.84 -4.50
N SER A 53 -13.35 12.38 -5.75
CA SER A 53 -14.04 11.12 -6.03
C SER A 53 -13.39 9.92 -5.35
N ASN A 54 -12.07 9.94 -5.15
CA ASN A 54 -11.36 8.88 -4.44
C ASN A 54 -11.76 8.81 -2.97
N ASP A 55 -11.75 9.95 -2.28
CA ASP A 55 -12.15 10.09 -0.88
C ASP A 55 -13.59 9.58 -0.68
N ALA A 56 -14.50 9.90 -1.61
CA ALA A 56 -15.87 9.41 -1.56
C ALA A 56 -15.96 7.87 -1.72
N VAL A 57 -15.22 7.29 -2.67
CA VAL A 57 -15.22 5.82 -2.86
C VAL A 57 -14.60 5.12 -1.64
N GLU A 58 -13.55 5.68 -1.06
CA GLU A 58 -12.94 5.23 0.18
C GLU A 58 -13.93 5.24 1.34
N GLU A 59 -14.68 6.33 1.54
CA GLU A 59 -15.70 6.43 2.58
C GLU A 59 -16.88 5.44 2.38
N PHE A 60 -17.25 5.14 1.12
CA PHE A 60 -18.29 4.16 0.83
C PHE A 60 -17.84 2.69 0.93
N THR A 61 -16.54 2.43 0.83
CA THR A 61 -16.00 1.07 0.74
C THR A 61 -15.22 0.64 1.98
N GLY A 62 -14.75 1.60 2.78
CA GLY A 62 -13.79 1.35 3.86
C GLY A 62 -12.41 0.91 3.36
N GLY A 63 -12.16 0.99 2.04
CA GLY A 63 -10.88 0.65 1.44
C GLY A 63 -9.81 1.69 1.71
N LEU A 64 -8.56 1.38 1.34
CA LEU A 64 -7.43 2.31 1.45
C LEU A 64 -7.05 2.81 0.06
N CYS A 65 -7.14 4.14 -0.16
CA CYS A 65 -6.85 4.72 -1.46
C CYS A 65 -5.37 5.11 -1.65
N GLU A 66 -4.79 4.65 -2.76
CA GLU A 66 -3.49 5.08 -3.28
C GLU A 66 -3.65 5.87 -4.57
N MET A 67 -2.78 6.86 -4.78
CA MET A 67 -2.88 7.79 -5.91
C MET A 67 -1.58 7.84 -6.71
N TYR A 68 -1.69 7.56 -8.01
CA TYR A 68 -0.57 7.49 -8.92
C TYR A 68 -0.74 8.49 -10.07
N SER A 69 0.32 9.23 -10.37
CA SER A 69 0.40 10.07 -11.58
C SER A 69 0.79 9.19 -12.77
N LEU A 70 -0.09 9.11 -13.76
CA LEU A 70 0.12 8.29 -14.96
C LEU A 70 1.24 8.82 -15.86
N THR A 71 1.54 10.12 -15.78
CA THR A 71 2.55 10.79 -16.60
C THR A 71 3.98 10.54 -16.16
N THR A 72 4.20 10.13 -14.89
CA THR A 72 5.54 10.19 -14.27
C THR A 72 6.31 8.88 -14.39
N ALA A 73 5.64 7.72 -14.39
CA ALA A 73 6.31 6.41 -14.41
C ALA A 73 5.42 5.31 -15.05
N PRO A 74 5.23 5.32 -16.39
CA PRO A 74 4.28 4.45 -17.08
C PRO A 74 4.58 2.95 -16.92
N ASP A 75 5.85 2.56 -16.83
CA ASP A 75 6.24 1.14 -16.72
C ASP A 75 5.83 0.52 -15.39
N LEU A 76 5.83 1.32 -14.31
CA LEU A 76 5.40 0.87 -12.99
C LEU A 76 3.87 0.70 -12.90
N ILE A 77 3.12 1.53 -13.64
CA ILE A 77 1.65 1.51 -13.65
C ILE A 77 1.12 0.15 -14.13
N TYR A 78 1.79 -0.49 -15.08
CA TYR A 78 1.41 -1.83 -15.54
C TYR A 78 1.37 -2.83 -14.38
N TYR A 79 2.45 -2.88 -13.58
CA TYR A 79 2.56 -3.80 -12.45
C TYR A 79 1.53 -3.47 -11.36
N ILE A 80 1.35 -2.18 -11.05
CA ILE A 80 0.34 -1.72 -10.09
C ILE A 80 -1.05 -2.17 -10.51
N LEU A 81 -1.45 -1.92 -11.76
CA LEU A 81 -2.77 -2.31 -12.27
C LEU A 81 -2.96 -3.82 -12.25
N ARG A 82 -1.95 -4.58 -12.69
CA ARG A 82 -1.99 -6.05 -12.67
C ARG A 82 -2.20 -6.59 -11.26
N ASP A 83 -1.44 -6.07 -10.29
CA ASP A 83 -1.49 -6.54 -8.91
C ASP A 83 -2.80 -6.09 -8.23
N ALA A 84 -3.27 -4.88 -8.51
CA ALA A 84 -4.55 -4.37 -8.02
C ALA A 84 -5.77 -5.12 -8.58
N ILE A 85 -5.73 -5.54 -9.86
CA ILE A 85 -6.79 -6.39 -10.44
C ILE A 85 -6.81 -7.76 -9.77
N LYS A 86 -5.64 -8.33 -9.45
CA LYS A 86 -5.54 -9.61 -8.72
C LYS A 86 -6.09 -9.50 -7.30
N SER A 87 -5.83 -8.39 -6.61
CA SER A 87 -6.40 -8.13 -5.28
C SER A 87 -7.87 -7.71 -5.31
N LYS A 88 -8.49 -7.59 -6.50
CA LYS A 88 -9.86 -7.12 -6.71
C LYS A 88 -10.08 -5.69 -6.14
N ALA A 89 -9.04 -4.86 -6.16
CA ALA A 89 -9.13 -3.45 -5.79
C ALA A 89 -10.05 -2.68 -6.73
N ILE A 90 -10.64 -1.59 -6.24
CA ILE A 90 -11.40 -0.66 -7.08
C ILE A 90 -10.41 0.28 -7.75
N LEU A 91 -10.46 0.31 -9.08
CA LEU A 91 -9.56 1.10 -9.90
C LEU A 91 -10.31 2.22 -10.59
N MET A 92 -9.88 3.45 -10.38
CA MET A 92 -10.48 4.63 -11.01
C MET A 92 -9.39 5.49 -11.64
N ALA A 93 -9.61 5.97 -12.85
CA ALA A 93 -8.73 6.93 -13.49
C ALA A 93 -9.49 8.19 -13.85
N TYR A 94 -8.80 9.33 -13.82
CA TYR A 94 -9.41 10.60 -14.17
C TYR A 94 -8.45 11.56 -14.84
N ARG A 95 -9.03 12.52 -15.58
CA ARG A 95 -8.34 13.61 -16.25
C ARG A 95 -9.06 14.94 -16.02
N ASN A 96 -8.31 16.03 -16.13
CA ASN A 96 -8.83 17.39 -16.06
C ASN A 96 -8.76 18.04 -17.45
N ASP A 97 -9.93 18.29 -18.04
CA ASP A 97 -10.03 18.82 -19.40
C ASP A 97 -9.94 20.36 -19.45
N LYS A 98 -10.08 21.06 -18.31
CA LYS A 98 -9.84 22.53 -18.24
C LYS A 98 -8.38 22.89 -18.53
N VAL A 99 -7.43 22.07 -18.07
CA VAL A 99 -5.99 22.35 -18.23
C VAL A 99 -5.54 22.14 -19.68
N ARG A 100 -6.24 21.28 -20.42
CA ARG A 100 -5.90 20.94 -21.81
C ARG A 100 -6.61 21.82 -22.86
N GLN A 101 -7.29 22.90 -22.43
CA GLN A 101 -8.06 23.80 -23.31
C GLN A 101 -9.12 23.07 -24.16
N HIS A 102 -9.61 21.91 -23.70
CA HIS A 102 -10.59 21.12 -24.43
C HIS A 102 -12.02 21.61 -24.12
N SER A 103 -12.87 21.59 -25.15
CA SER A 103 -14.23 22.12 -25.16
C SER A 103 -15.27 21.21 -24.47
N SER A 104 -14.82 20.22 -23.69
CA SER A 104 -15.68 19.34 -22.91
C SER A 104 -16.67 20.14 -22.04
N LYS A 105 -17.92 19.68 -22.04
CA LYS A 105 -19.00 20.24 -21.20
C LYS A 105 -18.72 20.09 -19.70
N TYR A 106 -17.81 19.19 -19.33
CA TYR A 106 -17.50 18.84 -17.95
C TYR A 106 -15.98 18.87 -17.72
N PRO A 107 -15.52 19.54 -16.66
CA PRO A 107 -14.09 19.76 -16.45
C PRO A 107 -13.29 18.53 -16.03
N TRP A 108 -13.97 17.49 -15.54
CA TRP A 108 -13.36 16.27 -15.04
C TRP A 108 -14.05 15.06 -15.66
N VAL A 109 -13.25 14.12 -16.17
CA VAL A 109 -13.74 12.85 -16.73
C VAL A 109 -13.18 11.73 -15.87
N HIS A 110 -14.07 10.84 -15.40
CA HIS A 110 -13.73 9.70 -14.56
C HIS A 110 -14.12 8.39 -15.26
N VAL A 111 -13.26 7.39 -15.15
CA VAL A 111 -13.52 6.03 -15.62
C VAL A 111 -13.16 5.02 -14.56
N PHE A 112 -13.95 3.95 -14.46
CA PHE A 112 -13.59 2.78 -13.68
C PHE A 112 -12.87 1.78 -14.56
N ILE A 113 -11.74 1.25 -14.09
CA ILE A 113 -11.04 0.16 -14.77
C ILE A 113 -11.63 -1.16 -14.28
N ARG A 114 -12.04 -2.02 -15.22
CA ARG A 114 -12.80 -3.24 -14.95
C ARG A 114 -12.00 -4.49 -15.19
N ALA A 115 -11.05 -4.44 -16.13
CA ALA A 115 -10.18 -5.55 -16.45
C ALA A 115 -8.93 -5.06 -17.18
N MET A 116 -7.92 -5.92 -17.24
CA MET A 116 -6.73 -5.75 -18.06
C MET A 116 -6.40 -7.07 -18.73
N GLN A 117 -6.06 -7.02 -20.01
CA GLN A 117 -5.68 -8.20 -20.78
C GLN A 117 -4.35 -7.96 -21.49
N LYS A 118 -3.39 -8.85 -21.25
CA LYS A 118 -2.15 -8.93 -22.02
C LYS A 118 -2.43 -9.76 -23.27
N ILE A 119 -2.02 -9.24 -24.42
CA ILE A 119 -2.20 -9.90 -25.70
C ILE A 119 -0.84 -10.10 -26.36
N GLU A 120 -0.54 -11.35 -26.70
CA GLU A 120 0.71 -11.78 -27.31
C GLU A 120 0.56 -12.05 -28.82
N LYS A 121 -0.55 -11.59 -29.41
CA LYS A 121 -0.76 -11.60 -30.86
C LYS A 121 -0.19 -10.32 -31.48
N PRO A 122 0.50 -10.40 -32.62
CA PRO A 122 1.00 -9.22 -33.32
C PRO A 122 -0.17 -8.34 -33.82
N PRO A 123 0.04 -7.02 -33.93
CA PRO A 123 -0.96 -6.14 -34.55
C PRO A 123 -1.28 -6.55 -36.00
N PRO A 124 -2.53 -6.44 -36.46
CA PRO A 124 -2.94 -6.85 -37.81
C PRO A 124 -2.13 -6.21 -38.95
N LYS A 125 -1.50 -5.04 -38.69
CA LYS A 125 -0.71 -4.27 -39.67
C LYS A 125 0.79 -4.19 -39.32
N ALA A 126 1.25 -4.84 -38.26
CA ALA A 126 2.65 -4.76 -37.83
C ALA A 126 3.42 -6.04 -38.21
N LYS A 127 4.66 -5.86 -38.70
CA LYS A 127 5.58 -6.96 -39.04
C LYS A 127 6.35 -7.53 -37.84
N LEU A 128 6.14 -6.99 -36.64
CA LEU A 128 6.87 -7.32 -35.42
C LEU A 128 5.90 -7.84 -34.34
N ASN A 129 6.33 -8.87 -33.61
CA ASN A 129 5.67 -9.33 -32.38
C ASN A 129 5.82 -8.27 -31.29
N VAL A 130 4.88 -7.33 -31.25
CA VAL A 130 4.77 -6.34 -30.17
C VAL A 130 3.65 -6.79 -29.26
N TRP A 131 3.96 -7.07 -27.99
CA TRP A 131 2.92 -7.32 -26.99
C TRP A 131 2.09 -6.06 -26.80
N SER A 132 0.77 -6.21 -26.80
CA SER A 132 -0.15 -5.10 -26.56
C SER A 132 -0.95 -5.36 -25.30
N PHE A 133 -1.11 -4.32 -24.49
CA PHE A 133 -1.93 -4.37 -23.28
C PHE A 133 -3.21 -3.59 -23.53
N PHE A 134 -4.34 -4.20 -23.20
CA PHE A 134 -5.64 -3.57 -23.27
C PHE A 134 -6.23 -3.44 -21.88
N ILE A 135 -6.86 -2.29 -21.64
CA ILE A 135 -7.57 -1.98 -20.40
C ILE A 135 -9.04 -1.84 -20.74
N ARG A 136 -9.90 -2.56 -20.00
CA ARG A 136 -11.34 -2.39 -20.09
C ARG A 136 -11.78 -1.30 -19.13
N VAL A 137 -12.44 -0.27 -19.65
CA VAL A 137 -12.87 0.91 -18.90
C VAL A 137 -14.38 1.08 -18.98
N LYS A 138 -14.97 1.62 -17.92
CA LYS A 138 -16.38 1.99 -17.84
C LYS A 138 -16.49 3.46 -17.47
N ALA A 139 -17.16 4.24 -18.32
CA ALA A 139 -17.44 5.64 -18.06
C ALA A 139 -18.52 5.81 -16.98
N THR A 140 -18.37 6.80 -16.08
CA THR A 140 -19.38 7.12 -15.06
C THR A 140 -20.57 7.92 -15.59
N ILE A 141 -20.38 8.70 -16.66
CA ILE A 141 -21.46 9.39 -17.36
C ILE A 141 -21.31 9.08 -18.86
N PRO A 142 -22.25 8.32 -19.45
CA PRO A 142 -22.18 7.95 -20.87
C PRO A 142 -22.07 9.14 -21.82
N LEU A 143 -22.73 10.26 -21.49
CA LEU A 143 -22.73 11.50 -22.28
C LEU A 143 -21.44 12.34 -22.17
N LEU A 144 -20.44 11.95 -21.37
CA LEU A 144 -19.19 12.73 -21.23
C LEU A 144 -18.34 12.75 -22.51
N PHE A 145 -18.50 11.75 -23.38
CA PHE A 145 -17.73 11.61 -24.62
C PHE A 145 -18.44 12.17 -25.85
N GLU A 146 -19.62 12.78 -25.69
CA GLU A 146 -20.39 13.37 -26.79
C GLU A 146 -19.96 14.84 -27.05
N THR A 147 -18.77 15.09 -27.62
CA THR A 147 -18.44 16.41 -28.20
C THR A 147 -17.79 16.32 -29.58
N LYS A 148 -18.14 17.28 -30.44
CA LYS A 148 -17.91 17.29 -31.91
C LYS A 148 -16.46 17.40 -32.40
N GLU A 149 -15.47 17.60 -31.52
CA GLU A 149 -14.05 17.67 -31.89
C GLU A 149 -13.18 16.66 -31.09
N GLU A 150 -13.65 16.20 -29.93
CA GLU A 150 -12.98 15.22 -29.07
C GLU A 150 -13.15 13.77 -29.57
N ASP A 151 -14.01 13.58 -30.58
CA ASP A 151 -14.23 12.37 -31.39
C ASP A 151 -12.92 11.71 -31.88
N ASN A 152 -11.79 12.42 -31.91
CA ASN A 152 -10.58 11.90 -32.53
C ASN A 152 -9.63 11.11 -31.61
N MET A 153 -9.41 11.42 -30.33
CA MET A 153 -8.34 10.74 -29.58
C MET A 153 -8.82 9.54 -28.73
N TYR A 154 -9.95 9.69 -28.03
CA TYR A 154 -10.52 8.58 -27.27
C TYR A 154 -11.07 7.50 -28.20
N HIS A 155 -11.94 7.84 -29.16
CA HIS A 155 -12.48 6.83 -30.10
C HIS A 155 -11.40 6.19 -30.98
N LYS A 156 -10.32 6.90 -31.37
CA LYS A 156 -9.16 6.25 -32.05
C LYS A 156 -8.37 5.31 -31.15
N SER A 157 -8.47 5.47 -29.84
CA SER A 157 -7.78 4.62 -28.87
C SER A 157 -8.59 3.42 -28.40
N VAL A 158 -9.92 3.48 -28.59
CA VAL A 158 -10.84 2.37 -28.33
C VAL A 158 -10.63 1.33 -29.41
N ALA A 159 -10.54 0.06 -29.00
CA ALA A 159 -10.53 -1.06 -29.92
C ALA A 159 -11.87 -1.11 -30.66
N ASP A 160 -11.84 -1.09 -31.98
CA ASP A 160 -13.05 -1.33 -32.77
C ASP A 160 -13.45 -2.81 -32.70
N ARG A 161 -14.65 -3.12 -33.19
CA ARG A 161 -15.20 -4.49 -33.14
C ARG A 161 -14.30 -5.50 -33.85
N SER A 162 -13.74 -5.11 -35.00
CA SER A 162 -12.79 -5.94 -35.76
C SER A 162 -11.54 -6.29 -34.95
N LEU A 163 -10.97 -5.31 -34.22
CA LEU A 163 -9.81 -5.51 -33.37
C LEU A 163 -10.16 -6.32 -32.12
N MET A 164 -11.34 -6.11 -31.54
CA MET A 164 -11.83 -6.92 -30.43
C MET A 164 -11.98 -8.39 -30.85
N ASP A 165 -12.61 -8.66 -31.98
CA ASP A 165 -12.81 -10.02 -32.51
C ASP A 165 -11.46 -10.70 -32.83
N TYR A 166 -10.53 -9.97 -33.44
CA TYR A 166 -9.18 -10.47 -33.74
C TYR A 166 -8.42 -10.92 -32.47
N TYR A 167 -8.52 -10.13 -31.40
CA TYR A 167 -7.84 -10.42 -30.14
C TYR A 167 -8.65 -11.27 -29.16
N GLY A 168 -9.93 -11.52 -29.43
CA GLY A 168 -10.83 -12.25 -28.53
C GLY A 168 -11.18 -11.45 -27.26
N LEU A 169 -11.37 -10.14 -27.40
CA LEU A 169 -11.79 -9.26 -26.31
C LEU A 169 -13.33 -9.32 -26.16
N PRO A 170 -13.88 -9.58 -24.96
CA PRO A 170 -15.31 -9.66 -24.77
C PRO A 170 -15.98 -8.29 -24.88
N THR A 171 -17.09 -8.22 -25.62
CA THR A 171 -17.94 -7.02 -25.71
C THR A 171 -18.91 -6.99 -24.53
N ILE A 172 -18.91 -5.90 -23.77
CA ILE A 172 -19.83 -5.67 -22.65
C ILE A 172 -20.50 -4.31 -22.85
N GLU A 173 -21.81 -4.25 -22.68
CA GLU A 173 -22.56 -3.01 -22.89
C GLU A 173 -22.10 -1.90 -21.93
N GLY A 174 -21.72 -0.75 -22.49
CA GLY A 174 -21.25 0.42 -21.75
C GLY A 174 -19.82 0.31 -21.20
N GLU A 175 -19.04 -0.69 -21.62
CA GLU A 175 -17.61 -0.78 -21.32
C GLU A 175 -16.78 -0.83 -22.62
N ASP A 176 -15.67 -0.10 -22.65
CA ASP A 176 -14.78 0.01 -23.81
C ASP A 176 -13.43 -0.65 -23.52
N TRP A 177 -12.81 -1.22 -24.55
CA TRP A 177 -11.42 -1.66 -24.48
C TRP A 177 -10.49 -0.59 -25.07
N VAL A 178 -9.50 -0.15 -24.29
CA VAL A 178 -8.55 0.89 -24.68
C VAL A 178 -7.12 0.34 -24.63
N VAL A 179 -6.31 0.67 -25.63
CA VAL A 179 -4.88 0.31 -25.64
C VAL A 179 -4.15 1.05 -24.51
N PHE A 180 -3.35 0.33 -23.71
CA PHE A 180 -2.66 0.87 -22.53
C PHE A 180 -1.83 2.13 -22.80
N GLY A 181 -1.06 2.14 -23.90
CA GLY A 181 -0.25 3.30 -24.26
C GLY A 181 -1.09 4.56 -24.55
N SER A 182 -2.31 4.39 -25.06
CA SER A 182 -3.25 5.49 -25.25
C SER A 182 -3.93 5.87 -23.94
N PHE A 183 -4.27 4.89 -23.10
CA PHE A 183 -4.85 5.11 -21.77
C PHE A 183 -3.97 6.05 -20.91
N ILE A 184 -2.66 5.82 -20.86
CA ILE A 184 -1.71 6.66 -20.12
C ILE A 184 -1.70 8.11 -20.64
N LYS A 185 -1.93 8.33 -21.93
CA LYS A 185 -1.96 9.68 -22.53
C LYS A 185 -3.30 10.39 -22.27
N LEU A 186 -4.38 9.60 -22.22
CA LEU A 186 -5.73 10.10 -22.00
C LEU A 186 -5.97 10.53 -20.57
N PHE A 187 -5.46 9.77 -19.59
CA PHE A 187 -5.71 10.01 -18.17
C PHE A 187 -4.48 10.56 -17.45
N SER A 188 -4.71 11.38 -16.41
CA SER A 188 -3.63 12.02 -15.65
C SER A 188 -3.31 11.28 -14.35
N TYR A 189 -4.33 10.71 -13.71
CA TYR A 189 -4.22 10.09 -12.40
C TYR A 189 -4.95 8.75 -12.37
N LEU A 190 -4.41 7.84 -11.57
CA LEU A 190 -4.96 6.53 -11.24
C LEU A 190 -5.11 6.42 -9.71
N GLY A 191 -6.34 6.24 -9.25
CA GLY A 191 -6.69 5.82 -7.90
C GLY A 191 -6.79 4.30 -7.82
N VAL A 192 -6.09 3.71 -6.87
CA VAL A 192 -6.16 2.29 -6.53
C VAL A 192 -6.70 2.18 -5.11
N ILE A 193 -7.88 1.59 -4.95
CA ILE A 193 -8.56 1.50 -3.67
C ILE A 193 -8.57 0.02 -3.29
N ASP A 194 -7.61 -0.33 -2.45
CA ASP A 194 -7.43 -1.68 -1.93
C ASP A 194 -8.50 -1.95 -0.86
N LEU A 195 -9.18 -3.09 -0.96
CA LEU A 195 -10.33 -3.44 -0.13
C LEU A 195 -9.95 -4.53 0.88
N PRO A 196 -10.38 -4.43 2.14
CA PRO A 196 -10.13 -5.50 3.10
C PRO A 196 -10.87 -6.77 2.68
N SER A 197 -10.30 -7.94 3.00
CA SER A 197 -10.89 -9.26 2.70
C SER A 197 -12.33 -9.41 3.18
N SER A 198 -12.70 -8.74 4.28
CA SER A 198 -14.05 -8.75 4.83
C SER A 198 -15.10 -8.13 3.90
N THR A 199 -14.69 -7.21 3.02
CA THR A 199 -15.58 -6.50 2.09
C THR A 199 -15.77 -7.28 0.78
N VAL A 200 -14.83 -8.17 0.44
CA VAL A 200 -14.89 -8.97 -0.79
C VAL A 200 -15.57 -10.30 -0.48
N SER A 201 -16.84 -10.47 -0.87
CA SER A 201 -17.57 -11.73 -0.69
C SER A 201 -16.81 -12.92 -1.30
N PRO A 202 -16.78 -14.10 -0.64
CA PRO A 202 -16.10 -15.32 -1.13
C PRO A 202 -16.77 -15.98 -2.36
N VAL A 203 -17.68 -15.28 -3.05
CA VAL A 203 -18.62 -15.84 -4.05
C VAL A 203 -17.97 -16.17 -5.40
N SER A 204 -16.66 -16.00 -5.55
CA SER A 204 -15.95 -16.46 -6.75
C SER A 204 -14.76 -17.31 -6.31
N GLY A 205 -14.85 -18.62 -6.54
CA GLY A 205 -13.83 -19.65 -6.29
C GLY A 205 -12.54 -19.50 -7.12
N VAL A 206 -12.17 -18.26 -7.44
CA VAL A 206 -10.90 -17.84 -8.01
C VAL A 206 -10.16 -17.13 -6.88
N GLY A 207 -9.12 -17.77 -6.35
CA GLY A 207 -8.32 -17.28 -5.23
C GLY A 207 -7.89 -15.83 -5.42
N GLY A 208 -8.44 -14.95 -4.60
CA GLY A 208 -7.93 -13.59 -4.43
C GLY A 208 -6.92 -13.59 -3.29
N VAL A 209 -5.98 -12.64 -3.30
CA VAL A 209 -5.11 -12.44 -2.15
C VAL A 209 -5.88 -11.66 -1.09
N GLY A 210 -5.97 -12.20 0.11
CA GLY A 210 -6.66 -11.53 1.20
C GLY A 210 -5.87 -10.32 1.69
N GLN A 211 -6.52 -9.16 1.81
CA GLN A 211 -5.92 -7.97 2.39
C GLN A 211 -6.44 -7.78 3.82
N GLU A 212 -5.53 -7.66 4.77
CA GLU A 212 -5.87 -7.27 6.14
C GLU A 212 -5.53 -5.80 6.34
N ILE A 213 -6.51 -5.03 6.80
CA ILE A 213 -6.32 -3.63 7.20
C ILE A 213 -6.41 -3.57 8.72
N LYS A 214 -5.31 -3.17 9.37
CA LYS A 214 -5.28 -2.85 10.79
C LYS A 214 -5.46 -1.36 10.99
N GLU A 215 -6.45 -0.99 11.80
CA GLU A 215 -6.75 0.40 12.09
C GLU A 215 -6.31 0.79 13.50
N TYR A 216 -5.69 1.95 13.61
CA TYR A 216 -5.33 2.58 14.87
C TYR A 216 -5.92 3.97 14.92
N HIS A 217 -6.45 4.36 16.07
CA HIS A 217 -6.94 5.72 16.30
C HIS A 217 -6.10 6.40 17.36
N GLY A 218 -5.82 7.68 17.16
CA GLY A 218 -5.07 8.46 18.13
C GLY A 218 -5.33 9.95 18.01
N LYS A 219 -4.66 10.69 18.88
CA LYS A 219 -4.70 12.15 18.92
C LYS A 219 -3.30 12.71 19.11
N TRP A 220 -3.04 13.84 18.43
CA TRP A 220 -1.95 14.75 18.75
C TRP A 220 -2.51 15.81 19.71
N ILE A 221 -1.94 15.88 20.90
CA ILE A 221 -2.29 16.79 21.97
C ILE A 221 -1.07 17.69 22.20
N PRO A 222 -1.24 19.03 22.06
CA PRO A 222 -0.17 19.99 22.33
C PRO A 222 0.48 19.73 23.69
N GLU A 223 1.79 19.94 23.78
CA GLU A 223 2.61 19.78 25.00
C GLU A 223 2.74 18.34 25.57
N ILE A 224 1.92 17.40 25.10
CA ILE A 224 1.95 16.01 25.55
C ILE A 224 2.64 15.12 24.51
N ASN A 225 2.04 14.99 23.32
CA ASN A 225 2.45 14.03 22.30
C ASN A 225 2.37 14.58 20.86
N ALA A 226 2.18 15.90 20.71
CA ALA A 226 2.28 16.57 19.42
C ALA A 226 3.74 16.98 19.13
N GLY A 227 4.56 15.98 18.80
CA GLY A 227 6.02 16.10 18.76
C GLY A 227 6.63 16.70 17.49
N GLY A 228 5.86 16.94 16.43
CA GLY A 228 6.42 17.44 15.17
C GLY A 228 7.16 16.36 14.37
N THR A 229 8.09 16.77 13.51
CA THR A 229 8.89 15.88 12.63
C THR A 229 10.21 15.46 13.25
N ILE A 230 10.99 14.60 12.58
CA ILE A 230 12.31 14.13 13.05
C ILE A 230 13.31 15.25 13.32
N GLU A 231 13.12 16.44 12.73
CA GLU A 231 13.95 17.62 12.96
C GLU A 231 13.64 18.30 14.30
N ASP A 232 12.48 18.01 14.90
CA ASP A 232 12.04 18.58 16.16
C ASP A 232 12.54 17.74 17.35
N PRO A 233 13.06 18.36 18.43
CA PRO A 233 13.52 17.63 19.61
C PRO A 233 12.40 16.85 20.32
N THR A 234 11.15 17.28 20.13
CA THR A 234 9.96 16.65 20.69
C THR A 234 9.43 15.50 19.84
N PHE A 235 10.06 15.14 18.70
CA PHE A 235 9.60 14.07 17.80
C PHE A 235 9.25 12.76 18.52
N SER A 236 10.08 12.40 19.50
CA SER A 236 9.97 11.17 20.27
C SER A 236 8.70 11.08 21.10
N THR A 237 7.99 12.18 21.34
CA THR A 237 6.72 12.18 22.08
C THR A 237 5.52 11.78 21.21
N ASN A 238 5.68 11.78 19.87
CA ASN A 238 4.61 11.36 18.97
C ASN A 238 4.13 9.93 19.30
N PRO A 239 2.85 9.63 19.04
CA PRO A 239 2.30 8.28 19.17
C PRO A 239 3.09 7.23 18.36
N LYS A 240 3.04 5.98 18.81
CA LYS A 240 3.83 4.86 18.26
C LYS A 240 2.93 3.66 18.06
N HIS A 241 2.89 3.13 16.85
CA HIS A 241 2.11 1.94 16.50
C HIS A 241 3.00 0.85 15.92
N TYR A 242 2.83 -0.37 16.41
CA TYR A 242 3.66 -1.52 16.01
C TYR A 242 2.93 -2.37 14.97
N PHE A 243 3.69 -2.94 14.04
CA PHE A 243 3.19 -3.95 13.12
C PHE A 243 4.29 -4.95 12.75
N THR A 244 3.88 -6.18 12.42
CA THR A 244 4.78 -7.28 12.05
C THR A 244 4.51 -7.73 10.63
N LEU A 245 5.59 -8.02 9.90
CA LEU A 245 5.56 -8.61 8.56
C LEU A 245 6.16 -10.01 8.66
N GLU A 246 5.33 -11.03 8.48
CA GLU A 246 5.68 -12.44 8.72
C GLU A 246 5.71 -13.27 7.43
N ASP A 247 4.91 -12.89 6.43
CA ASP A 247 4.69 -13.67 5.22
C ASP A 247 5.17 -12.87 4.00
N PRO A 248 6.13 -13.37 3.19
CA PRO A 248 6.54 -12.66 1.99
C PRO A 248 5.47 -12.74 0.91
N ASP A 249 5.45 -11.76 0.00
CA ASP A 249 4.53 -11.75 -1.14
C ASP A 249 4.85 -12.87 -2.14
N ASP A 250 3.87 -13.24 -2.98
CA ASP A 250 4.07 -14.26 -4.02
C ASP A 250 5.19 -13.85 -5.00
N GLY A 251 6.15 -14.76 -5.21
CA GLY A 251 7.33 -14.51 -6.05
C GLY A 251 8.49 -13.80 -5.35
N PHE A 252 8.37 -13.50 -4.05
CA PHE A 252 9.43 -12.90 -3.25
C PHE A 252 9.85 -13.81 -2.09
N ASN A 253 11.15 -13.81 -1.76
CA ASN A 253 11.71 -14.71 -0.74
C ASN A 253 11.72 -14.09 0.66
N SER A 254 11.82 -12.76 0.78
CA SER A 254 12.11 -12.10 2.06
C SER A 254 11.40 -10.76 2.27
N THR A 255 10.49 -10.38 1.36
CA THR A 255 9.83 -9.07 1.42
C THR A 255 8.32 -9.18 1.33
N GLN A 256 7.62 -8.31 2.03
CA GLN A 256 6.17 -8.17 2.00
C GLN A 256 5.78 -6.73 1.60
N THR A 257 4.68 -6.58 0.87
CA THR A 257 4.10 -5.27 0.55
C THR A 257 3.24 -4.79 1.71
N VAL A 258 3.45 -3.53 2.10
CA VAL A 258 2.62 -2.85 3.09
C VAL A 258 2.19 -1.50 2.53
N VAL A 259 0.91 -1.16 2.67
CA VAL A 259 0.38 0.17 2.34
C VAL A 259 -0.06 0.84 3.63
N ILE A 260 0.43 2.05 3.87
CA ILE A 260 0.13 2.78 5.11
C ILE A 260 -0.58 4.09 4.77
N GLY A 261 -1.78 4.26 5.30
CA GLY A 261 -2.60 5.46 5.23
C GLY A 261 -2.67 6.18 6.56
N LEU A 262 -2.40 7.48 6.58
CA LEU A 262 -2.60 8.33 7.75
C LEU A 262 -3.64 9.41 7.43
N MET A 263 -4.81 9.28 8.04
CA MET A 263 -5.95 10.18 7.87
C MET A 263 -6.08 11.13 9.05
N GLN A 264 -6.31 12.43 8.80
CA GLN A 264 -6.74 13.38 9.85
C GLN A 264 -8.26 13.48 9.91
N LYS A 265 -8.81 13.39 11.13
CA LYS A 265 -10.26 13.43 11.37
C LYS A 265 -10.76 14.86 11.56
N ASN A 266 -12.03 15.09 11.25
CA ASN A 266 -12.78 16.32 11.54
C ASN A 266 -12.13 17.61 10.99
N ARG A 267 -11.47 17.51 9.84
CA ARG A 267 -10.88 18.66 9.11
C ARG A 267 -11.38 18.60 7.67
N LYS A 268 -11.64 19.76 7.07
CA LYS A 268 -12.18 19.90 5.70
C LYS A 268 -11.24 20.76 4.87
N TYR A 269 -11.25 20.56 3.55
CA TYR A 269 -10.47 21.35 2.59
C TYR A 269 -10.94 22.82 2.49
N ILE A 270 -12.18 23.11 2.91
CA ILE A 270 -12.84 24.40 2.64
C ILE A 270 -12.29 25.51 3.54
N MET A 271 -11.87 26.61 2.91
CA MET A 271 -11.29 27.81 3.57
C MET A 271 -12.32 28.74 4.22
N HIS A 272 -13.62 28.61 3.89
CA HIS A 272 -14.68 29.59 4.22
C HIS A 272 -15.63 29.20 5.34
N SER A 273 -15.37 28.12 6.05
CA SER A 273 -16.23 27.69 7.17
C SER A 273 -15.46 27.80 8.50
N MET A 274 -16.19 27.85 9.62
CA MET A 274 -15.63 27.82 10.98
C MET A 274 -14.88 26.51 11.32
N HIS A 275 -14.59 25.67 10.32
CA HIS A 275 -13.92 24.39 10.47
C HIS A 275 -12.40 24.56 10.48
N ARG A 276 -11.72 23.61 11.13
CA ARG A 276 -10.26 23.61 11.26
C ARG A 276 -9.61 23.23 9.93
N LYS A 277 -8.63 24.03 9.48
CA LYS A 277 -7.84 23.79 8.25
C LYS A 277 -7.09 22.46 8.28
N MET A 278 -6.89 21.82 7.13
CA MET A 278 -6.02 20.65 7.00
C MET A 278 -4.61 20.98 7.49
N GLN A 279 -4.06 20.10 8.33
CA GLN A 279 -2.68 20.15 8.76
C GLN A 279 -1.81 19.34 7.81
N GLN A 280 -0.53 19.70 7.69
CA GLN A 280 0.44 18.84 7.03
C GLN A 280 0.73 17.65 7.94
N ILE A 281 0.32 16.46 7.52
CA ILE A 281 0.49 15.21 8.26
C ILE A 281 1.40 14.27 7.49
N GLY A 282 2.08 13.38 8.21
CA GLY A 282 2.93 12.34 7.64
C GLY A 282 3.36 11.35 8.71
N TYR A 283 4.19 10.39 8.34
CA TYR A 283 4.68 9.37 9.27
C TYR A 283 6.07 8.87 8.89
N PHE A 284 6.74 8.31 9.90
CA PHE A 284 8.04 7.66 9.79
C PHE A 284 7.93 6.20 10.22
N ILE A 285 8.69 5.33 9.56
CA ILE A 285 8.74 3.89 9.82
C ILE A 285 10.14 3.52 10.25
N TYR A 286 10.25 2.79 11.37
CA TYR A 286 11.50 2.28 11.92
C TYR A 286 11.46 0.75 11.96
N ALA A 287 12.51 0.10 11.49
CA ALA A 287 12.72 -1.33 11.72
C ALA A 287 13.22 -1.53 13.15
N LEU A 288 12.56 -2.37 13.92
CA LEU A 288 12.98 -2.66 15.28
C LEU A 288 13.97 -3.83 15.29
N PRO A 289 15.03 -3.77 16.11
CA PRO A 289 15.92 -4.90 16.28
C PRO A 289 15.20 -6.02 17.06
N ASP A 290 15.46 -7.27 16.67
CA ASP A 290 14.98 -8.47 17.38
C ASP A 290 15.74 -8.74 18.70
N SER A 291 16.09 -7.66 19.41
CA SER A 291 16.83 -7.74 20.67
C SER A 291 15.90 -7.49 21.86
N PRO A 292 15.89 -8.38 22.87
CA PRO A 292 15.10 -8.17 24.09
C PRO A 292 15.61 -6.98 24.91
N PHE A 293 16.79 -6.43 24.59
CA PHE A 293 17.40 -5.28 25.28
C PHE A 293 17.13 -3.94 24.56
N TRP A 294 16.22 -3.89 23.60
CA TRP A 294 15.91 -2.66 22.90
C TRP A 294 15.36 -1.58 23.86
N SER A 295 16.08 -0.47 23.96
CA SER A 295 15.83 0.61 24.93
C SER A 295 14.56 1.42 24.68
N GLY A 296 13.78 1.11 23.64
CA GLY A 296 12.57 1.86 23.26
C GLY A 296 12.84 3.23 22.62
N LYS A 297 14.10 3.67 22.55
CA LYS A 297 14.46 5.01 22.05
C LYS A 297 14.72 4.97 20.54
N ILE A 298 13.93 5.76 19.81
CA ILE A 298 14.04 5.89 18.34
C ILE A 298 14.94 7.03 17.88
N ASN A 299 15.37 7.92 18.78
CA ASN A 299 16.03 9.18 18.42
C ASN A 299 17.36 9.01 17.65
N TRP A 300 17.97 7.83 17.74
CA TRP A 300 19.25 7.52 17.08
C TRP A 300 19.09 6.54 15.90
N MET A 301 17.86 6.10 15.62
CA MET A 301 17.58 5.16 14.54
C MET A 301 17.31 5.92 13.25
N LYS A 302 17.78 5.39 12.12
CA LYS A 302 17.42 5.91 10.80
C LYS A 302 16.06 5.31 10.39
N PRO A 303 15.08 6.12 9.94
CA PRO A 303 13.84 5.57 9.42
C PRO A 303 14.11 4.76 8.15
N VAL A 304 13.48 3.59 8.06
CA VAL A 304 13.53 2.69 6.90
C VAL A 304 12.52 3.09 5.83
N GLY A 305 11.50 3.85 6.20
CA GLY A 305 10.48 4.40 5.30
C GLY A 305 9.86 5.66 5.89
N LEU A 306 9.32 6.51 5.03
CA LEU A 306 8.57 7.70 5.42
C LEU A 306 7.57 8.10 4.35
N SER A 307 6.51 8.80 4.76
CA SER A 307 5.64 9.55 3.86
C SER A 307 6.13 11.00 3.74
N LYS A 308 5.83 11.63 2.60
CA LYS A 308 5.92 13.10 2.52
C LYS A 308 4.82 13.71 3.39
N HIS A 309 5.07 14.91 3.89
CA HIS A 309 4.07 15.65 4.65
C HIS A 309 3.23 16.50 3.69
N PHE A 310 1.91 16.30 3.71
CA PHE A 310 0.99 17.04 2.85
C PHE A 310 -0.23 17.50 3.63
N ALA A 311 -0.80 18.65 3.24
CA ALA A 311 -2.04 19.18 3.80
C ALA A 311 -3.25 18.58 3.07
N VAL A 312 -3.44 17.27 3.23
CA VAL A 312 -4.53 16.48 2.63
C VAL A 312 -5.25 15.68 3.70
N GLN A 313 -6.47 15.23 3.43
CA GLN A 313 -7.25 14.41 4.36
C GLN A 313 -6.51 13.14 4.76
N GLU A 314 -5.86 12.49 3.81
CA GLU A 314 -5.11 11.27 4.02
C GLU A 314 -3.83 11.23 3.19
N VAL A 315 -2.73 10.80 3.83
CA VAL A 315 -1.47 10.53 3.16
C VAL A 315 -1.26 9.01 3.13
N THR A 316 -1.23 8.46 1.92
CA THR A 316 -1.02 7.02 1.68
C THR A 316 0.28 6.76 0.95
N LYS A 317 0.97 5.68 1.30
CA LYS A 317 2.15 5.20 0.55
C LYS A 317 2.34 3.69 0.69
N ARG A 318 2.65 3.05 -0.45
CA ARG A 318 3.11 1.66 -0.54
C ARG A 318 4.61 1.55 -0.29
N PHE A 319 4.97 0.53 0.48
CA PHE A 319 6.34 0.12 0.77
C PHE A 319 6.50 -1.37 0.48
N ARG A 320 7.70 -1.77 0.05
CA ARG A 320 8.14 -3.16 0.05
C ARG A 320 9.22 -3.28 1.11
N MET A 321 8.94 -4.05 2.15
CA MET A 321 9.78 -4.12 3.35
C MET A 321 10.19 -5.56 3.62
N ASN A 322 11.31 -5.75 4.32
CA ASN A 322 11.73 -7.09 4.75
C ASN A 322 10.75 -7.62 5.81
N LEU A 323 10.82 -8.93 6.07
CA LEU A 323 10.11 -9.51 7.20
C LEU A 323 10.72 -9.01 8.52
N GLY A 324 9.87 -8.77 9.53
CA GLY A 324 10.30 -8.26 10.82
C GLY A 324 9.26 -7.39 11.52
N THR A 325 9.66 -6.82 12.66
CA THR A 325 8.83 -5.92 13.46
C THR A 325 9.16 -4.47 13.18
N TYR A 326 8.13 -3.67 12.97
CA TYR A 326 8.23 -2.27 12.60
C TYR A 326 7.43 -1.37 13.54
N LEU A 327 7.88 -0.13 13.62
CA LEU A 327 7.22 0.95 14.34
C LEU A 327 6.86 2.07 13.38
N VAL A 328 5.59 2.47 13.35
CA VAL A 328 5.12 3.68 12.67
C VAL A 328 4.87 4.80 13.67
N VAL A 329 5.41 5.97 13.37
CA VAL A 329 5.26 7.19 14.15
C VAL A 329 4.49 8.21 13.31
N PRO A 330 3.16 8.34 13.49
CA PRO A 330 2.38 9.37 12.83
C PRO A 330 2.58 10.74 13.50
N CYS A 331 2.82 11.76 12.69
CA CYS A 331 3.13 13.11 13.16
C CYS A 331 2.53 14.22 12.28
N THR A 332 2.41 15.40 12.87
CA THR A 332 2.20 16.65 12.14
C THR A 332 3.52 17.27 11.75
N TYR A 333 3.55 18.07 10.67
CA TYR A 333 4.77 18.74 10.23
C TYR A 333 5.33 19.73 11.27
N LYS A 334 4.46 20.43 11.99
CA LYS A 334 4.87 21.32 13.08
C LYS A 334 4.54 20.68 14.44
N PRO A 335 5.39 20.85 15.46
CA PRO A 335 5.08 20.42 16.82
C PRO A 335 3.94 21.27 17.41
N GLY A 336 3.33 20.78 18.50
CA GLY A 336 2.26 21.46 19.23
C GLY A 336 0.93 21.56 18.47
N ARG A 337 0.76 20.82 17.37
CA ARG A 337 -0.47 20.82 16.58
C ARG A 337 -1.47 19.81 17.14
N ASP A 338 -2.66 20.31 17.41
CA ASP A 338 -3.76 19.47 17.88
C ASP A 338 -4.43 18.73 16.72
N GLY A 339 -4.89 17.50 16.96
CA GLY A 339 -5.61 16.76 15.93
C GLY A 339 -5.98 15.35 16.35
N SER A 340 -6.99 14.78 15.71
CA SER A 340 -7.30 13.35 15.82
C SER A 340 -6.97 12.68 14.49
N TYR A 341 -6.47 11.45 14.53
CA TYR A 341 -6.08 10.73 13.32
C TYR A 341 -6.55 9.26 13.34
N MET A 342 -6.54 8.67 12.16
CA MET A 342 -6.66 7.24 11.92
C MET A 342 -5.45 6.80 11.11
N LEU A 343 -4.74 5.78 11.60
CA LEU A 343 -3.64 5.13 10.89
C LEU A 343 -4.15 3.77 10.42
N ARG A 344 -4.04 3.49 9.13
CA ARG A 344 -4.40 2.21 8.53
C ARG A 344 -3.17 1.56 7.96
N ILE A 345 -2.95 0.30 8.31
CA ILE A 345 -1.83 -0.50 7.82
C ILE A 345 -2.44 -1.70 7.09
N LEU A 346 -2.32 -1.68 5.77
CA LEU A 346 -2.73 -2.76 4.90
C LEU A 346 -1.54 -3.68 4.63
N THR A 347 -1.70 -4.95 4.94
CA THR A 347 -0.75 -6.00 4.60
C THR A 347 -1.42 -7.05 3.74
N GLU A 348 -0.73 -7.47 2.68
CA GLU A 348 -1.16 -8.58 1.85
C GLU A 348 -0.97 -9.89 2.63
N LYS A 349 -2.07 -10.62 2.88
CA LYS A 349 -2.05 -11.94 3.50
C LYS A 349 -2.42 -12.99 2.47
N ARG A 350 -1.57 -14.00 2.33
CA ARG A 350 -1.94 -15.20 1.58
C ARG A 350 -3.08 -15.90 2.31
N ASP A 351 -4.14 -16.25 1.59
CA ASP A 351 -5.15 -17.21 2.04
C ASP A 351 -4.53 -18.61 2.05
N LEU A 352 -3.62 -18.85 3.00
CA LEU A 352 -3.12 -20.17 3.30
C LEU A 352 -4.26 -20.95 3.94
N THR A 353 -4.60 -22.10 3.36
CA THR A 353 -5.50 -23.05 4.01
C THR A 353 -4.98 -23.40 5.40
N PHE A 354 -5.88 -23.73 6.33
CA PHE A 354 -5.52 -24.09 7.70
C PHE A 354 -4.39 -25.14 7.74
N SER A 355 -4.45 -26.14 6.86
CA SER A 355 -3.43 -27.18 6.71
C SER A 355 -2.06 -26.64 6.29
N GLN A 356 -2.02 -25.65 5.39
CA GLN A 356 -0.77 -25.01 4.96
C GLN A 356 -0.18 -24.12 6.06
N ARG A 357 -1.03 -23.43 6.85
CA ARG A 357 -0.57 -22.67 8.04
C ARG A 357 0.02 -23.59 9.10
N MET A 358 -0.66 -24.71 9.39
CA MET A 358 -0.16 -25.74 10.29
C MET A 358 1.18 -26.28 9.79
N TYR A 359 1.24 -26.77 8.54
CA TYR A 359 2.45 -27.35 7.95
C TYR A 359 3.66 -26.40 8.01
N ARG A 360 3.47 -25.11 7.73
CA ARG A 360 4.55 -24.12 7.85
C ARG A 360 5.00 -23.93 9.30
N LYS A 361 4.06 -23.80 10.25
CA LYS A 361 4.41 -23.74 11.68
C LYS A 361 5.17 -24.99 12.12
N THR A 362 4.72 -26.19 11.72
CA THR A 362 5.39 -27.45 12.04
C THR A 362 6.78 -27.53 11.42
N LYS A 363 6.95 -27.08 10.17
CA LYS A 363 8.25 -27.04 9.49
C LYS A 363 9.24 -26.10 10.15
N SER A 364 8.80 -24.89 10.55
CA SER A 364 9.65 -23.95 11.29
C SER A 364 10.07 -24.49 12.66
N VAL A 365 9.14 -25.12 13.39
CA VAL A 365 9.46 -25.78 14.68
C VAL A 365 10.44 -26.93 14.46
N LEU A 366 10.22 -27.77 13.44
CA LEU A 366 11.11 -28.90 13.12
C LEU A 366 12.53 -28.42 12.76
N TYR A 367 12.65 -27.32 12.02
CA TYR A 367 13.94 -26.72 11.69
C TYR A 367 14.67 -26.20 12.93
N ILE A 368 13.97 -25.52 13.83
CA ILE A 368 14.55 -25.05 15.10
C ILE A 368 15.04 -26.24 15.94
N VAL A 369 14.24 -27.30 16.07
CA VAL A 369 14.61 -28.52 16.80
C VAL A 369 15.82 -29.21 16.15
N ALA A 370 15.85 -29.31 14.83
CA ALA A 370 16.99 -29.90 14.12
C ALA A 370 18.27 -29.08 14.31
N HIS A 371 18.17 -27.74 14.27
CA HIS A 371 19.31 -26.85 14.49
C HIS A 371 19.83 -26.92 15.93
N THR A 372 18.95 -26.95 16.93
CA THR A 372 19.36 -27.08 18.33
C THR A 372 20.02 -28.43 18.60
N LEU A 373 19.47 -29.53 18.04
CA LEU A 373 20.09 -30.84 18.12
C LEU A 373 21.48 -30.87 17.45
N TYR A 374 21.61 -30.28 16.26
CA TYR A 374 22.90 -30.16 15.59
C TYR A 374 23.93 -29.42 16.45
N VAL A 375 23.55 -28.29 17.04
CA VAL A 375 24.43 -27.51 17.93
C VAL A 375 24.82 -28.31 19.18
N ILE A 376 23.86 -29.02 19.80
CA ILE A 376 24.13 -29.88 20.96
C ILE A 376 25.11 -30.99 20.61
N ILE A 377 24.88 -31.69 19.49
CA ILE A 377 25.75 -32.78 19.01
C ILE A 377 27.16 -32.24 18.70
N TYR A 378 27.24 -31.07 18.06
CA TYR A 378 28.52 -30.42 17.77
C TYR A 378 29.31 -30.13 19.05
N TYR A 379 28.71 -29.50 20.06
CA TYR A 379 29.40 -29.22 21.33
C TYR A 379 29.72 -30.50 22.13
N ALA A 380 28.85 -31.50 22.11
CA ALA A 380 29.11 -32.80 22.72
C ALA A 380 30.32 -33.50 22.07
N SER A 381 30.45 -33.42 20.74
CA SER A 381 31.59 -33.98 20.01
C SER A 381 32.91 -33.30 20.34
N ILE A 382 32.90 -31.98 20.56
CA ILE A 382 34.06 -31.22 21.03
C ILE A 382 34.46 -31.74 22.42
N LEU A 383 33.53 -31.78 23.38
CA LEU A 383 33.80 -32.25 24.75
C LEU A 383 34.34 -33.68 24.80
N ALA A 384 33.81 -34.58 23.97
CA ALA A 384 34.33 -35.94 23.83
C ALA A 384 35.77 -35.96 23.29
N GLY A 385 36.10 -35.09 22.33
CA GLY A 385 37.47 -34.89 21.85
C GLY A 385 38.44 -34.44 22.95
N TRP A 386 38.03 -33.50 23.81
CA TRP A 386 38.82 -33.05 24.96
C TRP A 386 39.04 -34.18 25.98
N ALA A 387 38.04 -35.04 26.20
CA ALA A 387 38.16 -36.19 27.08
C ALA A 387 39.15 -37.25 26.55
N LEU A 388 39.17 -37.49 25.22
CA LEU A 388 40.14 -38.40 24.62
C LEU A 388 41.58 -37.85 24.67
N ALA A 389 41.74 -36.53 24.49
CA ALA A 389 43.03 -35.86 24.59
C ALA A 389 43.59 -35.90 26.03
N SER A 390 42.74 -35.73 27.05
CA SER A 390 43.15 -35.76 28.45
C SER A 390 43.59 -37.16 28.92
N VAL A 391 42.89 -38.21 28.50
CA VAL A 391 43.30 -39.61 28.77
C VAL A 391 44.65 -39.93 28.10
N SER A 392 44.86 -39.45 26.88
CA SER A 392 46.12 -39.67 26.15
C SER A 392 47.31 -38.98 26.85
N LEU A 393 47.11 -37.74 27.33
CA LEU A 393 48.11 -37.01 28.11
C LEU A 393 48.41 -37.68 29.45
N TYR A 394 47.39 -38.22 30.12
CA TYR A 394 47.57 -38.98 31.36
C TYR A 394 48.40 -40.25 31.14
N LEU A 395 48.10 -41.03 30.09
CA LEU A 395 48.86 -42.23 29.74
C LEU A 395 50.31 -41.91 29.36
N LEU A 396 50.53 -40.83 28.60
CA LEU A 396 51.87 -40.35 28.28
C LEU A 396 52.64 -39.98 29.55
N GLY A 397 52.01 -39.23 30.47
CA GLY A 397 52.59 -38.89 31.77
C GLY A 397 52.91 -40.13 32.61
N TYR A 398 52.03 -41.14 32.60
CA TYR A 398 52.23 -42.41 33.31
C TYR A 398 53.40 -43.22 32.74
N LEU A 399 53.55 -43.27 31.41
CA LEU A 399 54.68 -43.92 30.75
C LEU A 399 56.01 -43.24 31.07
N ILE A 400 56.04 -41.90 31.03
CA ILE A 400 57.22 -41.12 31.42
C ILE A 400 57.59 -41.41 32.88
N TYR A 401 56.61 -41.42 33.79
CA TYR A 401 56.83 -41.77 35.19
C TYR A 401 57.44 -43.17 35.36
N GLN A 402 56.91 -44.18 34.67
CA GLN A 402 57.43 -45.55 34.73
C GLN A 402 58.86 -45.65 34.18
N MET A 403 59.18 -44.92 33.10
CA MET A 403 60.53 -44.88 32.56
C MET A 403 61.53 -44.26 33.54
N VAL A 404 61.16 -43.15 34.19
CA VAL A 404 61.99 -42.49 35.20
C VAL A 404 62.18 -43.38 36.42
N LYS A 405 61.10 -44.02 36.90
CA LYS A 405 61.14 -44.94 38.03
C LYS A 405 62.07 -46.13 37.77
N ARG A 406 61.97 -46.78 36.60
CA ARG A 406 62.89 -47.86 36.21
C ARG A 406 64.34 -47.40 36.19
N ARG A 407 64.61 -46.21 35.61
CA ARG A 407 65.97 -45.65 35.57
C ARG A 407 66.53 -45.35 36.95
N TYR A 408 65.67 -44.90 37.88
CA TYR A 408 66.03 -44.66 39.28
C TYR A 408 66.31 -45.97 40.03
N GLU A 409 65.47 -47.00 39.85
CA GLU A 409 65.67 -48.34 40.43
C GLU A 409 66.94 -49.03 39.88
N ASP A 410 67.24 -48.88 38.59
CA ASP A 410 68.45 -49.40 37.96
C ASP A 410 69.72 -48.70 38.48
N PHE A 411 69.67 -47.38 38.71
CA PHE A 411 70.76 -46.63 39.33
C PHE A 411 71.05 -47.13 40.75
N PHE A 412 70.01 -47.38 41.55
CA PHE A 412 70.17 -47.93 42.90
C PHE A 412 70.66 -49.39 42.92
N LYS A 413 70.25 -50.22 41.96
CA LYS A 413 70.80 -51.58 41.81
C LYS A 413 72.29 -51.58 41.42
N LYS A 414 72.74 -50.59 40.64
CA LYS A 414 74.15 -50.47 40.22
C LYS A 414 75.08 -50.00 41.34
N ASN A 415 74.58 -49.21 42.30
CA ASN A 415 75.35 -48.73 43.45
C ASN A 415 75.28 -49.66 44.69
N ARG A 416 74.70 -50.86 44.55
CA ARG A 416 74.60 -51.87 45.62
C ARG A 416 75.46 -53.13 45.37
N ARG A 417 76.22 -53.17 44.28
CA ARG A 417 77.30 -54.13 44.00
C ARG A 417 78.61 -53.38 44.05
#